data_AF-A0A357T103-F1
#
_entry.id   AF-A0A357T103-F1
#
_cell.length_a   1.000
_cell.length_b   1.000
_cell.length_c   1.000
_cell.angle_alpha   90.00
_cell.angle_beta   90.00
_cell.angle_gamma   90.00
#
_symmetry.space_group_name_H-M   'P 1'
#
loop_
_entity.id
_entity.type
_entity.pdbx_description
1 polymer ?
#
loop_
_entity_poly.entity_id
_entity_poly.type
_entity_poly.pdbx_seq_one_letter_code
_entity_poly.pdbx_strand_id
1 'polypeptide(L)'
;AIVIGIGHILSAAVCGFPLSIPIHVVIALAMMLWSLVYRWVAFKIKYGIIPAIVLVSLLNGVVTCFLLVFVGGWGMVFGTMPFLLLASAVNIIISAIAFKFVQGSKLI
;
A
#
# COMPACT_ATOMS: atom_id res chain seq x y z
N ALA A 1 -8.43 5.25 2.68
CA ALA A 1 -7.51 6.29 2.19
C ALA A 1 -6.80 7.00 3.33
N ILE A 2 -7.44 7.93 4.06
CA ILE A 2 -6.76 8.77 5.07
C ILE A 2 -6.03 7.95 6.15
N VAL A 3 -6.69 6.94 6.72
CA VAL A 3 -6.09 6.05 7.74
C VAL A 3 -4.81 5.35 7.22
N ILE A 4 -4.78 4.97 5.94
CA ILE A 4 -3.64 4.29 5.32
C ILE A 4 -2.47 5.28 5.12
N GLY A 5 -2.76 6.50 4.64
CA GLY A 5 -1.74 7.53 4.48
C GLY A 5 -1.11 7.94 5.82
N ILE A 6 -1.94 8.19 6.84
CA ILE A 6 -1.47 8.53 8.19
C ILE A 6 -0.71 7.35 8.81
N GLY A 7 -1.23 6.12 8.69
CA GLY A 7 -0.57 4.92 9.19
C GLY A 7 0.82 4.73 8.57
N HIS A 8 0.99 5.00 7.28
CA HIS A 8 2.30 4.94 6.62
C HIS A 8 3.27 5.97 7.18
N ILE A 9 2.84 7.22 7.35
CA ILE A 9 3.66 8.30 7.93
C ILE A 9 4.07 7.97 9.37
N LEU A 10 3.14 7.45 10.18
CA LEU A 10 3.42 7.07 11.57
C LEU A 10 4.41 5.91 11.66
N SER A 11 4.21 4.85 10.88
CA SER A 11 5.15 3.72 10.82
C SER A 11 6.54 4.17 10.32
N ALA A 12 6.59 5.08 9.34
CA ALA A 12 7.84 5.65 8.85
C ALA A 12 8.53 6.54 9.91
N ALA A 13 7.76 7.29 10.70
CA ALA A 13 8.28 8.10 11.79
C ALA A 13 8.91 7.24 12.89
N VAL A 14 8.29 6.11 13.25
CA VAL A 14 8.84 5.16 14.23
C VAL A 14 10.17 4.56 13.73
N CYS A 15 10.29 4.31 12.42
CA CYS A 15 11.51 3.81 11.81
C CYS A 15 12.56 4.89 11.48
N GLY A 16 12.31 6.17 11.84
CA GLY A 16 13.27 7.26 11.64
C GLY A 16 13.40 7.80 10.21
N PHE A 17 12.40 7.58 9.34
CA PHE A 17 12.38 8.04 7.94
C PHE A 17 13.64 7.66 7.12
N PRO A 18 13.87 6.37 6.84
CA PRO A 18 15.10 5.87 6.20
C PRO A 18 15.39 6.49 4.82
N LEU A 19 14.34 6.89 4.10
CA LEU A 19 14.41 7.54 2.78
C LEU A 19 14.06 9.03 2.82
N SER A 20 14.10 9.69 3.99
CA SER A 20 13.65 11.07 4.23
C SER A 20 12.12 11.30 4.22
N ILE A 21 11.70 12.42 4.79
CA ILE A 21 10.28 12.79 4.97
C ILE A 21 9.54 13.00 3.63
N PRO A 22 10.07 13.75 2.65
CA PRO A 22 9.34 14.04 1.41
C PRO A 22 8.92 12.79 0.63
N ILE A 23 9.81 11.79 0.57
CA ILE A 23 9.55 10.54 -0.15
C ILE A 23 8.41 9.74 0.51
N HIS A 24 8.36 9.70 1.84
CA HIS A 24 7.28 9.04 2.56
C HIS A 24 5.94 9.76 2.38
N VAL A 25 5.92 11.08 2.21
CA VAL A 25 4.69 11.84 1.88
C VAL A 25 4.18 11.46 0.48
N VAL A 26 5.07 11.39 -0.51
CA VAL A 26 4.71 10.97 -1.88
C VAL A 26 4.19 9.53 -1.89
N ILE A 27 4.86 8.62 -1.19
CA ILE A 27 4.44 7.22 -1.08
C ILE A 27 3.10 7.11 -0.33
N ALA A 28 2.90 7.88 0.75
CA ALA A 28 1.63 7.91 1.46
C ALA A 28 0.47 8.33 0.55
N LEU A 29 0.67 9.35 -0.31
CA LEU A 29 -0.31 9.76 -1.31
C LEU A 29 -0.56 8.67 -2.36
N ALA A 30 0.48 7.99 -2.84
CA ALA A 30 0.35 6.85 -3.75
C ALA A 30 -0.47 5.72 -3.09
N MET A 31 -0.15 5.34 -1.84
CA MET A 31 -0.88 4.34 -1.08
C MET A 31 -2.35 4.73 -0.85
N MET A 32 -2.64 6.02 -0.64
CA MET A 32 -4.01 6.52 -0.56
C MET A 32 -4.76 6.28 -1.88
N LEU A 33 -4.14 6.60 -3.03
CA LEU A 33 -4.72 6.33 -4.35
C LEU A 33 -4.95 4.84 -4.58
N TRP A 34 -3.98 3.99 -4.28
CA TRP A 34 -4.10 2.54 -4.41
C TRP A 34 -5.22 1.95 -3.53
N SER A 35 -5.48 2.54 -2.35
CA SER A 35 -6.61 2.13 -1.52
C SER A 35 -7.98 2.44 -2.14
N LEU A 36 -8.06 3.50 -2.94
CA LEU A 36 -9.28 3.82 -3.70
C LEU A 36 -9.48 2.83 -4.85
N VAL A 37 -8.40 2.46 -5.53
CA VAL A 37 -8.41 1.41 -6.57
C VAL A 37 -8.86 0.07 -5.96
N TYR A 38 -8.33 -0.30 -4.80
CA TYR A 38 -8.77 -1.50 -4.07
C TYR A 38 -10.28 -1.51 -3.85
N ARG A 39 -10.83 -0.42 -3.29
CA ARG A 39 -12.27 -0.29 -3.06
C ARG A 39 -13.07 -0.38 -4.36
N TRP A 40 -12.59 0.27 -5.41
CA TRP A 40 -13.25 0.30 -6.71
C TRP A 40 -13.33 -1.09 -7.35
N VAL A 41 -12.20 -1.81 -7.39
CA VAL A 41 -12.12 -3.15 -7.98
C VAL A 41 -12.88 -4.19 -7.14
N ALA A 42 -12.72 -4.15 -5.81
CA ALA A 42 -13.32 -5.12 -4.92
C ALA A 42 -14.85 -5.00 -4.86
N PHE A 43 -15.39 -3.78 -4.76
CA PHE A 43 -16.81 -3.56 -4.48
C PHE A 43 -17.62 -3.02 -5.66
N LYS A 44 -17.04 -2.17 -6.51
CA LYS A 44 -17.80 -1.54 -7.60
C LYS A 44 -17.92 -2.45 -8.81
N ILE A 45 -16.83 -3.13 -9.18
CA ILE A 45 -16.82 -4.04 -10.34
C ILE A 45 -17.17 -5.48 -9.94
N LYS A 46 -17.25 -5.77 -8.63
CA LYS A 46 -17.56 -7.10 -8.07
C LYS A 46 -16.62 -8.23 -8.55
N TYR A 47 -15.37 -7.91 -8.91
CA TYR A 47 -14.36 -8.93 -9.21
C TYR A 47 -13.99 -9.79 -7.99
N GLY A 48 -14.36 -9.34 -6.79
CA GLY A 48 -14.06 -10.02 -5.54
C GLY A 48 -12.76 -9.52 -4.90
N ILE A 49 -12.60 -9.87 -3.62
CA ILE A 49 -11.52 -9.36 -2.78
C ILE A 49 -10.15 -9.88 -3.24
N ILE A 50 -10.07 -11.15 -3.65
CA ILE A 50 -8.80 -11.81 -4.01
C ILE A 50 -8.09 -11.13 -5.20
N PRO A 51 -8.72 -10.91 -6.37
CA PRO A 51 -8.06 -10.22 -7.48
C PRO A 51 -7.73 -8.76 -7.16
N ALA A 52 -8.52 -8.08 -6.32
CA ALA A 52 -8.20 -6.74 -5.84
C ALA A 52 -6.93 -6.73 -4.98
N ILE A 53 -6.70 -7.74 -4.14
CA ILE A 53 -5.48 -7.89 -3.34
C ILE A 53 -4.26 -8.01 -4.24
N VAL A 54 -4.31 -8.89 -5.25
CA VAL A 54 -3.18 -9.13 -6.15
C VAL A 54 -2.86 -7.88 -6.97
N LEU A 55 -3.86 -7.27 -7.59
CA LEU A 55 -3.68 -6.08 -8.41
C LEU A 55 -3.09 -4.92 -7.61
N VAL A 56 -3.63 -4.66 -6.42
CA VAL A 56 -3.19 -3.53 -5.58
C VAL A 56 -1.82 -3.81 -4.96
N SER A 57 -1.50 -5.07 -4.65
CA SER A 57 -0.16 -5.46 -4.19
C SER A 57 0.88 -5.19 -5.26
N LEU A 58 0.58 -5.53 -6.52
CA LEU A 58 1.46 -5.26 -7.66
C LEU A 58 1.57 -3.77 -7.95
N LEU A 59 0.47 -3.02 -7.96
CA LEU A 59 0.51 -1.57 -8.15
C LEU A 59 1.35 -0.91 -7.05
N ASN A 60 1.08 -1.23 -5.79
CA ASN A 60 1.77 -0.60 -4.67
C ASN A 60 3.23 -1.06 -4.52
N GLY A 61 3.56 -2.31 -4.86
CA GLY A 61 4.94 -2.80 -4.82
C GLY A 61 5.76 -2.37 -6.05
N VAL A 62 5.26 -2.66 -7.25
CA VAL A 62 5.98 -2.44 -8.51
C VAL A 62 5.91 -0.97 -8.94
N VAL A 63 4.72 -0.40 -9.07
CA VAL A 63 4.54 0.96 -9.62
C VAL A 63 5.13 2.00 -8.67
N THR A 64 4.95 1.84 -7.36
CA THR A 64 5.54 2.76 -6.39
C THR A 64 7.07 2.65 -6.34
N CYS A 65 7.66 1.46 -6.59
CA CYS A 65 9.11 1.32 -6.73
C CYS A 65 9.67 2.09 -7.93
N PHE A 66 8.92 2.25 -9.03
CA PHE A 66 9.36 3.08 -10.16
C PHE A 66 9.51 4.55 -9.78
N LEU A 67 8.79 5.06 -8.77
CA LEU A 67 8.99 6.42 -8.26
C LEU A 67 10.37 6.58 -7.58
N LEU A 68 10.95 5.50 -7.07
CA LEU A 68 12.28 5.51 -6.45
C LEU A 68 13.42 5.60 -7.49
N VAL A 69 13.15 5.37 -8.79
CA VAL A 69 14.13 5.58 -9.87
C VAL A 69 14.67 7.01 -9.82
N PHE A 70 13.81 7.99 -9.59
CA PHE A 70 14.18 9.42 -9.56
C PHE A 70 15.03 9.80 -8.34
N VAL A 71 15.08 8.94 -7.32
CA VAL A 71 15.79 9.21 -6.06
C VAL A 71 17.14 8.51 -6.01
N GLY A 72 17.16 7.20 -6.32
CA GLY A 72 18.34 6.35 -6.12
C GLY A 72 18.73 5.51 -7.34
N GLY A 73 18.13 5.78 -8.51
CA GLY A 73 18.37 5.02 -9.74
C GLY A 73 17.89 3.57 -9.66
N TRP A 74 18.27 2.79 -10.67
CA TRP A 74 17.81 1.39 -10.82
C TRP A 74 18.28 0.46 -9.69
N GLY A 75 19.43 0.73 -9.07
CA GLY A 75 19.93 -0.08 -7.94
C GLY A 75 19.00 -0.03 -6.73
N MET A 76 18.46 1.15 -6.41
CA MET A 76 17.48 1.31 -5.33
C MET A 76 16.17 0.62 -5.65
N VAL A 77 15.73 0.65 -6.91
CA VAL A 77 14.50 -0.02 -7.36
C VAL A 77 14.60 -1.52 -7.16
N PHE A 78 15.59 -2.17 -7.76
CA PHE A 78 15.72 -3.64 -7.65
C PHE A 78 16.04 -4.09 -6.23
N GLY A 79 16.77 -3.28 -5.46
CA GLY A 79 17.05 -3.56 -4.05
C GLY A 79 15.83 -3.46 -3.14
N THR A 80 14.89 -2.57 -3.42
CA THR A 80 13.71 -2.33 -2.56
C THR A 80 12.45 -3.05 -3.03
N MET A 81 12.34 -3.35 -4.33
CA MET A 81 11.18 -4.02 -4.94
C MET A 81 10.73 -5.31 -4.25
N PRO A 82 11.61 -6.28 -3.92
CA PRO A 82 11.14 -7.51 -3.25
C PRO A 82 10.58 -7.23 -1.86
N PHE A 83 11.17 -6.28 -1.13
CA PHE A 83 10.71 -5.89 0.21
C PHE A 83 9.40 -5.10 0.14
N LEU A 84 9.26 -4.17 -0.83
CA LEU A 84 8.01 -3.42 -1.03
C LEU A 84 6.86 -4.33 -1.46
N LEU A 85 7.12 -5.30 -2.34
CA LEU A 85 6.11 -6.29 -2.72
C LEU A 85 5.65 -7.12 -1.53
N LEU A 86 6.60 -7.62 -0.72
CA LEU A 86 6.26 -8.40 0.47
C LEU A 86 5.49 -7.57 1.50
N ALA A 87 5.97 -6.37 1.82
CA ALA A 87 5.32 -5.47 2.77
C ALA A 87 3.92 -5.05 2.29
N SER A 88 3.76 -4.79 0.99
CA SER A 88 2.48 -4.46 0.38
C SER A 88 1.48 -5.63 0.48
N ALA A 89 1.92 -6.84 0.15
CA ALA A 89 1.09 -8.04 0.27
C ALA A 89 0.62 -8.26 1.72
N VAL A 90 1.52 -8.17 2.69
CA VAL A 90 1.20 -8.30 4.12
C VAL A 90 0.18 -7.23 4.55
N ASN A 91 0.41 -5.96 4.20
CA ASN A 91 -0.51 -4.87 4.55
C ASN A 91 -1.92 -5.08 3.99
N ILE A 92 -2.03 -5.51 2.74
CA ILE A 92 -3.31 -5.69 2.08
C ILE A 92 -4.03 -6.93 2.62
N ILE A 93 -3.30 -8.01 2.93
CA ILE A 93 -3.87 -9.20 3.59
C ILE A 93 -4.43 -8.83 4.97
N ILE A 94 -3.66 -8.11 5.79
CA ILE A 94 -4.12 -7.64 7.11
C ILE A 94 -5.36 -6.77 6.96
N SER A 95 -5.36 -5.84 5.98
CA SER A 95 -6.53 -5.01 5.71
C SER A 95 -7.76 -5.84 5.28
N ALA A 96 -7.57 -6.89 4.49
CA ALA A 96 -8.68 -7.75 4.04
C ALA A 96 -9.24 -8.60 5.19
N ILE A 97 -8.38 -9.10 6.06
CA ILE A 97 -8.76 -9.81 7.29
C ILE A 97 -9.53 -8.87 8.22
N ALA A 98 -8.97 -7.69 8.50
CA ALA A 98 -9.62 -6.68 9.32
C ALA A 98 -10.99 -6.30 8.75
N PHE A 99 -11.10 -6.13 7.43
CA PHE A 99 -12.39 -5.86 6.78
C PHE A 99 -13.42 -6.98 7.02
N LYS A 100 -13.03 -8.26 6.91
CA LYS A 100 -13.93 -9.39 7.21
C LYS A 100 -14.36 -9.41 8.67
N PHE A 101 -13.45 -9.14 9.61
CA PHE A 101 -13.80 -9.06 11.02
C PHE A 101 -14.77 -7.92 11.32
N VAL A 102 -14.50 -6.71 10.79
CA VAL A 102 -15.37 -5.55 10.96
C VAL A 102 -16.73 -5.78 10.32
N GLN A 103 -16.81 -6.42 9.16
CA GLN A 103 -18.09 -6.73 8.51
C GLN A 103 -18.91 -7.79 9.26
N GLY A 104 -18.25 -8.73 9.96
CA GLY A 104 -18.91 -9.76 10.77
C GLY A 104 -19.35 -9.27 12.16
N SER A 105 -18.61 -8.32 12.74
CA SER A 105 -19.06 -7.60 13.93
C SER A 105 -20.15 -6.60 13.55
N LYS A 106 -21.27 -6.55 14.28
CA LYS A 106 -22.39 -5.61 14.07
C LYS A 106 -22.03 -4.12 14.33
N LEU A 107 -20.85 -3.67 13.91
CA LEU A 107 -20.38 -2.29 13.99
C LEU A 107 -20.72 -1.48 12.73
N ILE A 108 -21.29 -2.14 11.71
CA ILE A 108 -21.91 -1.55 10.52
C ILE A 108 -23.23 -2.24 10.19
#